data_AF-A0AAF3EE54-F1
#
_entry.id   AF-A0AAF3EE54-F1
#
_cell.length_a   1.000
_cell.length_b   1.000
_cell.length_c   1.000
_cell.angle_alpha   90.00
_cell.angle_beta   90.00
_cell.angle_gamma   90.00
#
_symmetry.space_group_name_H-M   'P 1'
#
loop_
_entity.id
_entity.type
_entity.pdbx_description
1 polymer ?
#
loop_
_entity_poly.entity_id
_entity_poly.type
_entity_poly.pdbx_seq_one_letter_code
_entity_poly.pdbx_strand_id
1 'polypeptide(L)'
;MRYSPIQKVVYRSYFWFIAFLIVVAYSILSTGYIIYLLRDLYHGAAHDLRLIDENLRTLSKNLSLCHDGKLKIPVMCQSGWKYLKKTNSCYRAFDVELSFTDARAICKESTNDRSQVDLVSIQSLEENQFVYDLFPEAKGAAWIGLEKFAKIPDFDGWTNGKVLNYRLWGNGEPGKDDGHLGAVIQLGYGDLDWQHWKTVDIMKKHQFVCQQRLEKETRDYLAKQKREKAMSKCMDCMCAQENCQNDIGCVEVWGRTACGNYQITFDYYIDCGMPKWMGMIETQEEAWKRCSQDISCSRECIANYYNRWETNCPNKTMTICERMIRLHKGGPNGCNQNMTLPFWNAARDKCS
;
A
#
# COMPACT_ATOMS: atom_id res chain seq x y z
N MET A 1 76.76 27.61 -37.19
CA MET A 1 76.09 28.02 -38.45
C MET A 1 75.27 29.27 -38.19
N ARG A 2 75.56 30.40 -38.86
CA ARG A 2 74.80 31.64 -38.70
C ARG A 2 73.58 31.58 -39.61
N TYR A 3 72.37 31.43 -39.04
CA TYR A 3 71.12 31.55 -39.79
C TYR A 3 71.05 32.90 -40.51
N SER A 4 70.58 32.92 -41.75
CA SER A 4 70.40 34.16 -42.51
C SER A 4 69.38 35.07 -41.81
N PRO A 5 69.40 36.41 -42.03
CA PRO A 5 68.45 37.33 -41.40
C PRO A 5 66.99 36.91 -41.59
N ILE A 6 66.66 36.37 -42.77
CA ILE A 6 65.32 35.87 -43.12
C ILE A 6 64.97 34.62 -42.30
N GLN A 7 65.91 33.68 -42.14
CA GLN A 7 65.68 32.47 -41.33
C GLN A 7 65.42 32.82 -39.85
N LYS A 8 66.10 33.81 -39.28
CA LYS A 8 65.83 34.25 -37.89
C LYS A 8 64.43 34.85 -37.73
N VAL A 9 63.94 35.60 -38.73
CA VAL A 9 62.58 36.15 -38.72
C VAL A 9 61.54 35.03 -38.80
N VAL A 10 61.74 34.06 -39.71
CA VAL A 10 60.85 32.90 -39.86
C VAL A 10 60.79 32.07 -38.57
N TYR A 11 61.94 31.75 -37.96
CA TYR A 11 61.98 30.99 -36.70
C TYR A 11 61.31 31.74 -35.53
N ARG A 12 61.48 33.07 -35.46
CA ARG A 12 60.86 33.88 -34.41
C ARG A 12 59.35 33.92 -34.58
N SER A 13 58.85 34.08 -35.80
CA SER A 13 57.42 34.00 -36.10
C SER A 13 56.85 32.60 -35.82
N TYR A 14 57.58 31.54 -36.16
CA TYR A 14 57.17 30.16 -35.89
C TYR A 14 57.13 29.84 -34.38
N PHE A 15 58.09 30.36 -33.61
CA PHE A 15 58.12 30.24 -32.16
C PHE A 15 56.91 30.93 -31.50
N TRP A 16 56.60 32.17 -31.89
CA TRP A 16 55.42 32.88 -31.37
C TRP A 16 54.11 32.21 -31.79
N PHE A 17 54.05 31.62 -32.98
CA PHE A 17 52.90 30.85 -33.43
C PHE A 17 52.69 29.59 -32.59
N ILE A 18 53.75 28.83 -32.29
CA ILE A 18 53.68 27.66 -31.40
C ILE A 18 53.29 28.07 -29.97
N ALA A 19 53.88 29.13 -29.43
CA ALA A 19 53.55 29.63 -28.09
C ALA A 19 52.06 30.03 -27.99
N PHE A 20 51.53 30.69 -29.03
CA PHE A 20 50.10 31.02 -29.12
C PHE A 20 49.23 29.77 -29.16
N LEU A 21 49.59 28.76 -29.97
CA LEU A 21 48.85 27.49 -30.02
C LEU A 21 48.85 26.75 -28.68
N ILE A 22 49.94 26.78 -27.91
CA ILE A 22 50.02 26.17 -26.58
C ILE A 22 49.09 26.88 -25.58
N VAL A 23 49.06 28.22 -25.59
CA VAL A 23 48.17 29.01 -24.71
C VAL A 23 46.70 28.76 -25.07
N VAL A 24 46.37 28.70 -26.35
CA VAL A 24 45.02 28.36 -26.83
C VAL A 24 44.65 26.94 -26.39
N ALA A 25 45.53 25.95 -26.58
CA ALA A 25 45.27 24.57 -26.16
C ALA A 25 45.08 24.44 -24.64
N TYR A 26 45.91 25.11 -23.83
CA TYR A 26 45.77 25.09 -22.37
C TYR A 26 44.47 25.76 -21.90
N SER A 27 44.08 26.87 -22.54
CA SER A 27 42.82 27.56 -22.26
C SER A 27 41.62 26.67 -22.60
N ILE A 28 41.65 25.98 -23.75
CA ILE A 28 40.60 25.03 -24.15
C ILE A 28 40.51 23.87 -23.14
N LEU A 29 41.64 23.26 -22.76
CA LEU A 29 41.66 22.16 -21.79
C LEU A 29 41.16 22.59 -20.39
N SER A 30 41.58 23.77 -19.92
CA SER A 30 41.11 24.33 -18.64
C SER A 30 39.61 24.61 -18.66
N THR A 31 39.08 25.22 -19.73
CA THR A 31 37.64 25.43 -19.87
C THR A 31 36.86 24.12 -19.95
N GLY A 32 37.37 23.10 -20.65
CA GLY A 32 36.77 21.77 -20.71
C GLY A 32 36.72 21.09 -19.34
N TYR A 33 37.79 21.21 -18.54
CA TYR A 33 37.84 20.67 -17.18
C TYR A 33 36.87 21.39 -16.22
N ILE A 34 36.75 22.72 -16.32
CA ILE A 34 35.79 23.50 -15.54
C ILE A 34 34.35 23.12 -15.93
N ILE A 35 34.05 22.96 -17.22
CA ILE A 35 32.73 22.50 -17.69
C ILE A 35 32.42 21.09 -17.17
N TYR A 36 33.41 20.19 -17.15
CA TYR A 36 33.26 18.85 -16.59
C TYR A 36 32.92 18.88 -15.09
N LEU A 37 33.67 19.64 -14.28
CA LEU A 37 33.40 19.79 -12.84
C LEU A 37 32.03 20.44 -12.56
N LEU A 38 31.63 21.45 -13.34
CA LEU A 38 30.32 22.08 -13.23
C LEU A 38 29.18 21.11 -13.59
N ARG A 39 29.40 20.24 -14.58
CA ARG A 39 28.44 19.19 -14.96
C ARG A 39 28.26 18.15 -13.87
N ASP A 40 29.34 17.71 -13.23
CA ASP A 40 29.27 16.75 -12.11
C ASP A 40 28.61 17.36 -10.87
N LEU A 41 28.94 18.62 -10.54
CA LEU A 41 28.26 19.38 -9.47
C LEU A 41 26.76 19.55 -9.75
N TYR A 42 26.39 19.89 -10.99
CA TYR A 42 24.99 20.01 -11.39
C TYR A 42 24.25 18.67 -11.33
N HIS A 43 24.88 17.58 -11.78
CA HIS A 43 24.27 16.25 -11.70
C HIS A 43 24.11 15.77 -10.25
N GLY A 44 25.09 16.03 -9.38
CA GLY A 44 24.99 15.74 -7.94
C GLY A 44 23.85 16.50 -7.29
N ALA A 45 23.80 17.82 -7.48
CA ALA A 45 22.71 18.65 -6.94
C ALA A 45 21.32 18.26 -7.49
N ALA A 46 21.23 17.89 -8.78
CA ALA A 46 19.98 17.43 -9.39
C ALA A 46 19.52 16.06 -8.84
N HIS A 47 20.46 15.17 -8.49
CA HIS A 47 20.15 13.90 -7.85
C HIS A 47 19.62 14.10 -6.42
N ASP A 48 20.28 14.95 -5.64
CA ASP A 48 19.85 15.27 -4.27
C ASP A 48 18.46 15.93 -4.25
N LEU A 49 18.18 16.84 -5.19
CA LEU A 49 16.86 17.46 -5.33
C LEU A 49 15.76 16.45 -5.72
N ARG A 50 16.07 15.45 -6.56
CA ARG A 50 15.11 14.38 -6.90
C ARG A 50 14.81 13.50 -5.68
N LEU A 51 15.82 13.15 -4.90
CA LEU A 51 15.66 12.40 -3.66
C LEU A 51 14.82 13.17 -2.65
N ILE A 52 15.02 14.48 -2.52
CA ILE A 52 14.21 15.34 -1.66
C ILE A 52 12.76 15.40 -2.14
N ASP A 53 12.49 15.53 -3.44
CA ASP A 53 11.13 15.54 -4.01
C ASP A 53 10.43 14.18 -3.80
N GLU A 54 11.09 13.06 -4.03
CA GLU A 54 10.54 11.72 -3.77
C GLU A 54 10.23 11.50 -2.29
N ASN A 55 11.13 11.94 -1.41
CA ASN A 55 10.93 11.88 0.04
C ASN A 55 9.77 12.78 0.49
N LEU A 56 9.65 14.00 -0.05
CA LEU A 56 8.56 14.93 0.25
C LEU A 56 7.22 14.42 -0.26
N ARG A 57 7.16 13.80 -1.44
CA ARG A 57 5.94 13.15 -1.97
C ARG A 57 5.52 11.98 -1.09
N THR A 58 6.49 11.17 -0.65
CA THR A 58 6.24 10.04 0.25
C THR A 58 5.77 10.52 1.62
N LEU A 59 6.41 11.56 2.17
CA LEU A 59 6.04 12.18 3.44
C LEU A 59 4.65 12.84 3.35
N SER A 60 4.33 13.54 2.27
CA SER A 60 3.02 14.13 2.01
C SER A 60 1.92 13.07 1.91
N LYS A 61 2.20 11.96 1.22
CA LYS A 61 1.30 10.79 1.17
C LYS A 61 1.09 10.21 2.57
N ASN A 62 2.16 10.06 3.36
CA ASN A 62 2.09 9.55 4.74
C ASN A 62 1.45 10.54 5.73
N LEU A 63 1.54 11.85 5.48
CA LEU A 63 0.91 12.89 6.30
C LEU A 63 -0.58 13.05 5.97
N SER A 64 -0.98 12.91 4.70
CA SER A 64 -2.40 12.85 4.34
C SER A 64 -3.12 11.60 4.90
N LEU A 65 -2.32 10.57 5.24
CA LEU A 65 -2.74 9.36 5.96
C LEU A 65 -2.84 9.55 7.49
N CYS A 66 -2.50 10.72 8.06
CA CYS A 66 -2.52 10.95 9.51
C CYS A 66 -3.14 12.31 9.86
N HIS A 67 -4.25 12.34 10.61
CA HIS A 67 -4.81 13.55 11.22
C HIS A 67 -4.98 13.31 12.74
N ASP A 68 -4.51 14.23 13.57
CA ASP A 68 -4.51 14.12 15.05
C ASP A 68 -3.84 12.85 15.62
N GLY A 69 -2.72 12.43 15.03
CA GLY A 69 -1.97 11.24 15.49
C GLY A 69 -2.73 9.92 15.31
N LYS A 70 -3.86 9.93 14.59
CA LYS A 70 -4.62 8.75 14.19
C LYS A 70 -4.50 8.54 12.69
N LEU A 71 -4.28 7.27 12.36
CA LEU A 71 -4.15 6.83 10.99
C LEU A 71 -5.50 6.91 10.27
N LYS A 72 -5.58 7.77 9.27
CA LYS A 72 -6.69 7.90 8.33
C LYS A 72 -6.47 6.87 7.23
N ILE A 73 -7.11 5.72 7.36
CA ILE A 73 -7.21 4.76 6.25
C ILE A 73 -7.96 5.48 5.13
N PRO A 74 -7.35 5.80 3.97
CA PRO A 74 -8.10 6.29 2.83
C PRO A 74 -8.73 5.04 2.23
N VAL A 75 -9.89 4.69 2.75
CA VAL A 75 -10.75 3.74 2.06
C VAL A 75 -11.32 4.50 0.87
N MET A 76 -10.57 4.51 -0.24
CA MET A 76 -11.00 5.17 -1.46
C MET A 76 -11.90 4.20 -2.21
N CYS A 77 -13.19 4.54 -2.28
CA CYS A 77 -14.07 3.90 -3.24
C CYS A 77 -13.49 4.06 -4.64
N GLN A 78 -13.65 3.04 -5.47
CA GLN A 78 -13.22 3.08 -6.87
C GLN A 78 -13.86 4.27 -7.60
N SER A 79 -13.27 4.69 -8.72
CA SER A 79 -13.86 5.76 -9.54
C SER A 79 -15.33 5.45 -9.88
N GLY A 80 -16.21 6.44 -9.72
CA GLY A 80 -17.66 6.29 -9.91
C GLY A 80 -18.42 5.75 -8.69
N TRP A 81 -17.74 5.34 -7.62
CA TRP A 81 -18.37 4.94 -6.36
C TRP A 81 -18.32 6.06 -5.31
N LYS A 82 -19.37 6.17 -4.50
CA LYS A 82 -19.51 7.15 -3.41
C LYS A 82 -19.44 6.47 -2.06
N TYR A 83 -18.66 7.03 -1.14
CA TYR A 83 -18.48 6.49 0.21
C TYR A 83 -19.54 7.01 1.17
N LEU A 84 -20.17 6.11 1.94
CA LEU A 84 -20.97 6.48 3.10
C LEU A 84 -20.26 6.04 4.38
N LYS A 85 -19.84 7.02 5.19
CA LYS A 85 -19.12 6.78 6.45
C LYS A 85 -19.92 5.93 7.45
N LYS A 86 -21.23 6.16 7.53
CA LYS A 86 -22.12 5.50 8.49
C LYS A 86 -22.09 3.97 8.37
N THR A 87 -22.05 3.47 7.14
CA THR A 87 -22.08 2.04 6.81
C THR A 87 -20.71 1.48 6.44
N ASN A 88 -19.69 2.33 6.42
CA ASN A 88 -18.36 2.02 5.92
C ASN A 88 -18.41 1.26 4.57
N SER A 89 -19.21 1.77 3.64
CA SER A 89 -19.47 1.11 2.36
C SER A 89 -19.38 2.08 1.20
N CYS A 90 -19.06 1.55 0.03
CA CYS A 90 -19.07 2.26 -1.24
C CYS A 90 -20.36 1.92 -1.99
N TYR A 91 -20.94 2.91 -2.66
CA TYR A 91 -22.18 2.77 -3.40
C TYR A 91 -22.02 3.28 -4.82
N ARG A 92 -22.66 2.63 -5.78
CA ARG A 92 -22.68 3.10 -7.16
C ARG A 92 -24.06 2.91 -7.74
N ALA A 93 -24.62 4.02 -8.22
CA ALA A 93 -25.86 4.04 -8.98
C ALA A 93 -25.56 3.77 -10.46
N PHE A 94 -26.46 3.05 -11.09
CA PHE A 94 -26.46 2.78 -12.52
C PHE A 94 -27.80 3.25 -13.09
N ASP A 95 -27.73 4.11 -14.09
CA ASP A 95 -28.85 4.74 -14.79
C ASP A 95 -29.44 3.86 -15.91
N VAL A 96 -28.88 2.66 -16.13
CA VAL A 96 -29.40 1.67 -17.06
C VAL A 96 -30.50 0.82 -16.42
N GLU A 97 -31.59 0.60 -17.16
CA GLU A 97 -32.73 -0.19 -16.68
C GLU A 97 -32.58 -1.68 -17.00
N LEU A 98 -32.48 -2.51 -15.96
CA LEU A 98 -32.28 -3.95 -16.05
C LEU A 98 -33.28 -4.71 -15.18
N SER A 99 -33.46 -6.01 -15.48
CA SER A 99 -34.16 -6.92 -14.55
C SER A 99 -33.39 -6.99 -13.23
N PHE A 100 -34.07 -7.36 -12.14
CA PHE A 100 -33.40 -7.45 -10.83
C PHE A 100 -32.22 -8.43 -10.86
N THR A 101 -32.39 -9.57 -11.54
CA THR A 101 -31.36 -10.61 -11.64
C THR A 101 -30.15 -10.10 -12.42
N ASP A 102 -30.37 -9.38 -13.52
CA ASP A 102 -29.29 -8.81 -14.33
C ASP A 102 -28.58 -7.67 -13.58
N ALA A 103 -29.34 -6.78 -12.93
CA ALA A 103 -28.81 -5.70 -12.10
C ALA A 103 -27.91 -6.26 -10.98
N ARG A 104 -28.36 -7.32 -10.29
CA ARG A 104 -27.58 -8.01 -9.27
C ARG A 104 -26.30 -8.63 -9.84
N ALA A 105 -26.37 -9.24 -11.03
CA ALA A 105 -25.19 -9.78 -11.70
C ALA A 105 -24.15 -8.69 -11.99
N ILE A 106 -24.58 -7.52 -12.49
CA ILE A 106 -23.69 -6.36 -12.70
C ILE A 106 -23.03 -5.91 -11.39
N CYS A 107 -23.77 -5.84 -10.29
CA CYS A 107 -23.18 -5.53 -8.99
C CYS A 107 -22.09 -6.54 -8.61
N LYS A 108 -22.35 -7.84 -8.79
CA LYS A 108 -21.38 -8.92 -8.49
C LYS A 108 -20.11 -8.82 -9.33
N GLU A 109 -20.22 -8.39 -10.58
CA GLU A 109 -19.07 -8.26 -11.49
C GLU A 109 -18.29 -6.97 -11.34
N SER A 110 -18.82 -6.00 -10.59
CA SER A 110 -18.18 -4.69 -10.44
C SER A 110 -16.93 -4.68 -9.54
N THR A 111 -16.59 -5.80 -8.89
CA THR A 111 -15.40 -5.92 -8.03
C THR A 111 -14.74 -7.29 -8.15
N ASN A 112 -13.46 -7.39 -7.79
CA ASN A 112 -12.72 -8.66 -7.80
C ASN A 112 -13.24 -9.66 -6.74
N ASP A 113 -13.81 -9.19 -5.63
CA ASP A 113 -14.36 -10.03 -4.55
C ASP A 113 -15.89 -9.95 -4.54
N ARG A 114 -16.53 -10.86 -5.28
CA ARG A 114 -18.00 -10.94 -5.43
C ARG A 114 -18.76 -11.11 -4.11
N SER A 115 -18.08 -11.51 -3.02
CA SER A 115 -18.69 -11.66 -1.70
C SER A 115 -18.93 -10.32 -0.98
N GLN A 116 -18.23 -9.26 -1.40
CA GLN A 116 -18.27 -7.95 -0.74
C GLN A 116 -19.26 -6.98 -1.37
N VAL A 117 -19.73 -7.27 -2.58
CA VAL A 117 -20.63 -6.41 -3.36
C VAL A 117 -21.94 -7.13 -3.67
N ASP A 118 -23.06 -6.41 -3.62
CA ASP A 118 -24.39 -6.87 -4.05
C ASP A 118 -25.25 -5.63 -4.38
N LEU A 119 -26.53 -5.82 -4.71
CA LEU A 119 -27.51 -4.75 -4.63
C LEU A 119 -27.57 -4.17 -3.21
N VAL A 120 -27.90 -2.88 -3.10
CA VAL A 120 -27.82 -2.15 -1.84
C VAL A 120 -28.77 -2.70 -0.78
N SER A 121 -28.24 -2.86 0.44
CA SER A 121 -29.05 -3.03 1.65
C SER A 121 -29.20 -1.71 2.38
N ILE A 122 -30.43 -1.37 2.78
CA ILE A 122 -30.72 -0.11 3.46
C ILE A 122 -31.13 -0.40 4.91
N GLN A 123 -30.36 0.13 5.87
CA GLN A 123 -30.52 -0.16 7.29
C GLN A 123 -30.86 1.08 8.13
N SER A 124 -31.03 2.25 7.50
CA SER A 124 -31.38 3.49 8.18
C SER A 124 -31.98 4.51 7.22
N LEU A 125 -32.64 5.53 7.76
CA LEU A 125 -33.14 6.67 6.99
C LEU A 125 -32.01 7.46 6.32
N GLU A 126 -30.89 7.65 7.02
CA GLU A 126 -29.69 8.31 6.48
C GLU A 126 -29.15 7.58 5.24
N GLU A 127 -29.07 6.25 5.29
CA GLU A 127 -28.66 5.42 4.15
C GLU A 127 -29.69 5.46 3.01
N ASN A 128 -30.99 5.48 3.33
CA ASN A 128 -32.05 5.60 2.33
C ASN A 128 -31.95 6.90 1.54
N GLN A 129 -31.80 8.02 2.27
CA GLN A 129 -31.62 9.34 1.67
C GLN A 129 -30.36 9.38 0.81
N PHE A 130 -29.24 8.85 1.32
CA PHE A 130 -27.99 8.77 0.57
C PHE A 130 -28.15 7.98 -0.74
N VAL A 131 -28.84 6.84 -0.72
CA VAL A 131 -29.12 6.02 -1.91
C VAL A 131 -29.99 6.77 -2.91
N TYR A 132 -31.00 7.49 -2.46
CA TYR A 132 -31.84 8.34 -3.31
C TYR A 132 -31.03 9.46 -3.97
N ASP A 133 -30.16 10.13 -3.20
CA ASP A 133 -29.34 11.26 -3.68
C ASP A 133 -28.28 10.86 -4.72
N LEU A 134 -28.02 9.55 -4.90
CA LEU A 134 -27.17 9.06 -5.99
C LEU A 134 -27.80 9.27 -7.38
N PHE A 135 -29.09 9.60 -7.44
CA PHE A 135 -29.85 9.76 -8.66
C PHE A 135 -30.45 11.18 -8.82
N PRO A 136 -29.63 12.22 -8.97
CA PRO A 136 -30.12 13.61 -8.98
C PRO A 136 -31.05 13.95 -10.16
N GLU A 137 -30.91 13.25 -11.29
CA GLU A 137 -31.69 13.52 -12.52
C GLU A 137 -32.62 12.38 -12.92
N ALA A 138 -32.63 11.28 -12.15
CA ALA A 138 -33.39 10.09 -12.52
C ALA A 138 -34.89 10.27 -12.26
N LYS A 139 -35.70 9.59 -13.07
CA LYS A 139 -37.14 9.41 -12.86
C LYS A 139 -37.43 7.92 -12.76
N GLY A 140 -38.58 7.57 -12.17
CA GLY A 140 -39.01 6.18 -12.02
C GLY A 140 -38.51 5.57 -10.71
N ALA A 141 -37.85 4.42 -10.79
CA ALA A 141 -37.45 3.66 -9.61
C ALA A 141 -36.13 2.92 -9.82
N ALA A 142 -35.45 2.56 -8.72
CA ALA A 142 -34.22 1.78 -8.74
C ALA A 142 -34.29 0.54 -7.84
N TRP A 143 -33.76 -0.58 -8.31
CA TRP A 143 -33.61 -1.81 -7.55
C TRP A 143 -32.72 -1.61 -6.33
N ILE A 144 -33.22 -2.13 -5.21
CA ILE A 144 -32.47 -2.36 -3.98
C ILE A 144 -32.42 -3.87 -3.71
N GLY A 145 -31.55 -4.32 -2.81
CA GLY A 145 -31.25 -5.74 -2.59
C GLY A 145 -32.30 -6.51 -1.79
N LEU A 146 -33.59 -6.25 -2.00
CA LEU A 146 -34.69 -6.99 -1.39
C LEU A 146 -35.45 -7.79 -2.43
N GLU A 147 -35.59 -9.08 -2.18
CA GLU A 147 -36.23 -10.06 -3.05
C GLU A 147 -37.15 -10.94 -2.20
N LYS A 148 -38.32 -11.29 -2.73
CA LYS A 148 -39.25 -12.25 -2.14
C LYS A 148 -39.62 -13.28 -3.21
N PHE A 149 -39.41 -14.55 -2.91
CA PHE A 149 -39.81 -15.64 -3.79
C PHE A 149 -41.32 -15.89 -3.75
N ALA A 150 -41.85 -16.45 -4.84
CA ALA A 150 -43.26 -16.78 -4.92
C ALA A 150 -43.72 -17.68 -3.77
N LYS A 151 -44.92 -17.44 -3.25
CA LYS A 151 -45.53 -18.17 -2.11
C LYS A 151 -44.79 -18.05 -0.78
N ILE A 152 -43.71 -17.29 -0.69
CA ILE A 152 -43.13 -16.86 0.59
C ILE A 152 -43.92 -15.62 1.05
N PRO A 153 -44.43 -15.58 2.30
CA PRO A 153 -45.33 -14.52 2.73
C PRO A 153 -44.63 -13.16 2.77
N ASP A 154 -43.37 -13.13 3.24
CA ASP A 154 -42.63 -11.91 3.55
C ASP A 154 -41.20 -11.91 3.02
N PHE A 155 -40.60 -10.71 2.96
CA PHE A 155 -39.16 -10.55 2.77
C PHE A 155 -38.41 -10.98 4.03
N ASP A 156 -37.48 -11.93 3.90
CA ASP A 156 -36.77 -12.58 5.01
C ASP A 156 -35.32 -12.08 5.20
N GLY A 157 -34.78 -11.34 4.23
CA GLY A 157 -33.45 -10.74 4.33
C GLY A 157 -33.04 -9.99 3.08
N TRP A 158 -31.91 -9.29 3.17
CA TRP A 158 -31.27 -8.65 2.03
C TRP A 158 -30.46 -9.67 1.21
N THR A 159 -30.34 -9.46 -0.09
CA THR A 159 -29.58 -10.33 -1.01
C THR A 159 -28.10 -10.49 -0.62
N ASN A 160 -27.56 -9.53 0.11
CA ASN A 160 -26.19 -9.54 0.63
C ASN A 160 -26.04 -10.27 1.99
N GLY A 161 -27.10 -10.88 2.49
CA GLY A 161 -27.16 -11.65 3.73
C GLY A 161 -27.41 -10.83 5.00
N LYS A 162 -27.65 -9.51 4.89
CA LYS A 162 -28.01 -8.69 6.06
C LYS A 162 -29.45 -8.97 6.49
N VAL A 163 -29.70 -8.86 7.80
CA VAL A 163 -31.05 -8.97 8.38
C VAL A 163 -31.87 -7.74 7.99
N LEU A 164 -33.14 -7.95 7.64
CA LEU A 164 -34.10 -6.90 7.34
C LEU A 164 -34.72 -6.32 8.62
N ASN A 165 -34.08 -5.31 9.20
CA ASN A 165 -34.51 -4.62 10.42
C ASN A 165 -35.07 -3.21 10.20
N TYR A 166 -34.75 -2.57 9.08
CA TYR A 166 -35.26 -1.26 8.67
C TYR A 166 -36.18 -1.42 7.46
N ARG A 167 -37.29 -0.68 7.45
CA ARG A 167 -38.28 -0.68 6.37
C ARG A 167 -38.77 0.75 6.14
N LEU A 168 -38.83 1.16 4.88
CA LEU A 168 -39.42 2.43 4.47
C LEU A 168 -40.39 2.20 3.31
N TRP A 169 -41.37 1.32 3.52
CA TRP A 169 -42.39 1.00 2.52
C TRP A 169 -43.29 2.20 2.22
N GLY A 170 -43.71 2.32 0.96
CA GLY A 170 -44.72 3.27 0.53
C GLY A 170 -46.11 2.88 1.02
N ASN A 171 -47.09 3.74 0.77
CA ASN A 171 -48.45 3.51 1.20
C ASN A 171 -49.04 2.23 0.57
N GLY A 172 -49.45 1.28 1.42
CA GLY A 172 -50.01 0.00 0.97
C GLY A 172 -48.96 -1.07 0.59
N GLU A 173 -47.67 -0.80 0.78
CA GLU A 173 -46.58 -1.74 0.53
C GLU A 173 -46.06 -2.40 1.83
N PRO A 174 -45.54 -3.64 1.77
CA PRO A 174 -45.46 -4.51 0.60
C PRO A 174 -46.84 -5.02 0.17
N GLY A 175 -47.08 -5.10 -1.14
CA GLY A 175 -48.32 -5.62 -1.71
C GLY A 175 -48.60 -7.08 -1.33
N LYS A 176 -49.85 -7.52 -1.52
CA LYS A 176 -50.31 -8.90 -1.23
C LYS A 176 -50.01 -9.91 -2.35
N ASP A 177 -49.23 -9.53 -3.34
CA ASP A 177 -48.87 -10.38 -4.47
C ASP A 177 -48.00 -11.56 -3.99
N ASP A 178 -48.37 -12.76 -4.43
CA ASP A 178 -47.71 -14.02 -4.10
C ASP A 178 -46.68 -14.45 -5.15
N GLY A 179 -46.43 -13.61 -6.15
CA GLY A 179 -45.41 -13.76 -7.18
C GLY A 179 -43.98 -13.53 -6.67
N HIS A 180 -43.02 -13.64 -7.60
CA HIS A 180 -41.61 -13.37 -7.35
C HIS A 180 -41.34 -11.87 -7.51
N LEU A 181 -41.09 -11.19 -6.41
CA LEU A 181 -41.04 -9.73 -6.33
C LEU A 181 -39.66 -9.24 -5.89
N GLY A 182 -39.26 -8.09 -6.42
CA GLY A 182 -38.15 -7.29 -5.88
C GLY A 182 -38.67 -5.97 -5.30
N ALA A 183 -37.88 -5.35 -4.42
CA ALA A 183 -38.17 -4.00 -3.96
C ALA A 183 -37.38 -2.95 -4.75
N VAL A 184 -38.03 -1.82 -5.02
CA VAL A 184 -37.43 -0.64 -5.64
C VAL A 184 -37.61 0.59 -4.75
N ILE A 185 -36.63 1.49 -4.75
CA ILE A 185 -36.80 2.85 -4.22
C ILE A 185 -37.39 3.76 -5.31
N GLN A 186 -38.41 4.55 -4.97
CA GLN A 186 -39.03 5.52 -5.89
C GLN A 186 -38.17 6.80 -6.00
N LEU A 187 -37.82 7.19 -7.22
CA LEU A 187 -36.92 8.31 -7.53
C LEU A 187 -37.66 9.58 -8.03
N GLY A 188 -38.93 9.46 -8.46
CA GLY A 188 -39.70 10.58 -8.99
C GLY A 188 -40.15 11.59 -7.93
N TYR A 189 -39.68 12.85 -8.04
CA TYR A 189 -40.17 13.95 -7.20
C TYR A 189 -41.63 14.30 -7.55
N GLY A 190 -42.54 14.15 -6.58
CA GLY A 190 -43.97 14.44 -6.73
C GLY A 190 -44.89 13.22 -6.78
N ASP A 191 -44.35 11.99 -6.81
CA ASP A 191 -45.11 10.78 -6.52
C ASP A 191 -45.46 10.72 -5.03
N LEU A 192 -46.62 10.18 -4.66
CA LEU A 192 -47.08 10.10 -3.26
C LEU A 192 -46.12 9.33 -2.34
N ASP A 193 -45.29 8.45 -2.91
CA ASP A 193 -44.37 7.55 -2.22
C ASP A 193 -42.90 7.79 -2.60
N TRP A 194 -42.53 9.02 -2.99
CA TRP A 194 -41.14 9.39 -3.25
C TRP A 194 -40.20 8.97 -2.10
N GLN A 195 -39.01 8.47 -2.42
CA GLN A 195 -38.02 7.86 -1.51
C GLN A 195 -38.45 6.58 -0.76
N HIS A 196 -39.73 6.21 -0.81
CA HIS A 196 -40.23 5.00 -0.19
C HIS A 196 -40.06 3.81 -1.13
N TRP A 197 -40.20 2.61 -0.55
CA TRP A 197 -40.01 1.36 -1.25
C TRP A 197 -41.32 0.81 -1.77
N LYS A 198 -41.26 0.20 -2.95
CA LYS A 198 -42.38 -0.47 -3.58
C LYS A 198 -41.99 -1.87 -4.01
N THR A 199 -42.92 -2.81 -3.94
CA THR A 199 -42.74 -4.15 -4.52
C THR A 199 -43.14 -4.17 -6.00
N VAL A 200 -42.33 -4.83 -6.82
CA VAL A 200 -42.54 -4.95 -8.27
C VAL A 200 -42.10 -6.33 -8.75
N ASP A 201 -42.69 -6.80 -9.85
CA ASP A 201 -42.29 -8.06 -10.50
C ASP A 201 -40.82 -8.02 -10.91
N ILE A 202 -40.08 -9.09 -10.61
CA ILE A 202 -38.63 -9.17 -10.76
C ILE A 202 -38.13 -9.05 -12.22
N MET A 203 -39.03 -9.29 -13.18
CA MET A 203 -38.76 -9.20 -14.63
C MET A 203 -38.89 -7.77 -15.17
N LYS A 204 -39.43 -6.84 -14.37
CA LYS A 204 -39.46 -5.41 -14.75
C LYS A 204 -38.04 -4.85 -14.86
N LYS A 205 -37.89 -3.80 -15.64
CA LYS A 205 -36.60 -3.14 -15.84
C LYS A 205 -36.56 -1.84 -15.06
N HIS A 206 -35.55 -1.69 -14.22
CA HIS A 206 -35.34 -0.50 -13.40
C HIS A 206 -33.84 -0.21 -13.29
N GLN A 207 -33.53 1.05 -12.97
CA GLN A 207 -32.20 1.46 -12.53
C GLN A 207 -31.79 0.67 -11.29
N PHE A 208 -30.54 0.77 -10.83
CA PHE A 208 -30.14 0.00 -9.65
C PHE A 208 -28.95 0.60 -8.91
N VAL A 209 -28.80 0.21 -7.65
CA VAL A 209 -27.69 0.64 -6.80
C VAL A 209 -26.96 -0.57 -6.25
N CYS A 210 -25.65 -0.59 -6.45
CA CYS A 210 -24.76 -1.56 -5.84
C CYS A 210 -24.17 -1.00 -4.54
N GLN A 211 -23.93 -1.88 -3.57
CA GLN A 211 -23.23 -1.59 -2.32
C GLN A 211 -22.05 -2.55 -2.15
N GLN A 212 -20.85 -2.01 -1.97
CA GLN A 212 -19.64 -2.76 -1.63
C GLN A 212 -19.25 -2.47 -0.17
N ARG A 213 -19.16 -3.52 0.65
CA ARG A 213 -18.72 -3.43 2.05
C ARG A 213 -17.20 -3.41 2.14
N LEU A 214 -16.66 -2.51 2.95
CA LEU A 214 -15.21 -2.35 3.13
C LEU A 214 -14.68 -3.07 4.38
N GLU A 215 -15.51 -3.84 5.08
CA GLU A 215 -15.19 -4.47 6.37
C GLU A 215 -14.00 -5.45 6.30
N LYS A 216 -13.88 -6.24 5.24
CA LYS A 216 -12.76 -7.19 5.07
C LYS A 216 -11.46 -6.43 4.79
N GLU A 217 -11.48 -5.49 3.86
CA GLU A 217 -10.32 -4.66 3.53
C GLU A 217 -9.85 -3.83 4.73
N THR A 218 -10.77 -3.26 5.51
CA THR A 218 -10.45 -2.52 6.73
C THR A 218 -9.84 -3.43 7.79
N ARG A 219 -10.39 -4.63 8.01
CA ARG A 219 -9.84 -5.61 8.95
C ARG A 219 -8.45 -6.08 8.55
N ASP A 220 -8.26 -6.43 7.27
CA ASP A 220 -6.99 -6.90 6.74
C ASP A 220 -5.92 -5.80 6.83
N TYR A 221 -6.31 -4.56 6.51
CA TYR A 221 -5.47 -3.39 6.66
C TYR A 221 -5.05 -3.14 8.11
N LEU A 222 -6.02 -3.15 9.05
CA LEU A 222 -5.75 -2.97 10.48
C LEU A 222 -4.89 -4.11 11.05
N ALA A 223 -5.11 -5.34 10.60
CA ALA A 223 -4.29 -6.49 10.97
C ALA A 223 -2.86 -6.36 10.45
N LYS A 224 -2.69 -5.94 9.19
CA LYS A 224 -1.38 -5.64 8.58
C LYS A 224 -0.64 -4.55 9.36
N GLN A 225 -1.30 -3.44 9.65
CA GLN A 225 -0.74 -2.35 10.45
C GLN A 225 -0.35 -2.79 11.86
N LYS A 226 -1.22 -3.53 12.55
CA LYS A 226 -0.94 -4.06 13.88
C LYS A 226 0.28 -4.98 13.87
N ARG A 227 0.41 -5.81 12.82
CA ARG A 227 1.55 -6.69 12.61
C ARG A 227 2.83 -5.90 12.35
N GLU A 228 2.83 -4.96 11.41
CA GLU A 228 3.99 -4.09 11.10
C GLU A 228 4.45 -3.30 12.32
N LYS A 229 3.51 -2.74 13.09
CA LYS A 229 3.81 -2.04 14.35
C LYS A 229 4.44 -2.98 15.39
N ALA A 230 3.94 -4.21 15.53
CA ALA A 230 4.51 -5.20 16.44
C ALA A 230 5.92 -5.63 16.02
N MET A 231 6.15 -5.82 14.71
CA MET A 231 7.48 -6.13 14.17
C MET A 231 8.46 -4.97 14.40
N SER A 232 8.04 -3.73 14.12
CA SER A 232 8.84 -2.53 14.36
C SER A 232 9.23 -2.40 15.82
N LYS A 233 8.26 -2.49 16.75
CA LYS A 233 8.54 -2.46 18.19
C LYS A 233 9.55 -3.56 18.57
N CYS A 234 9.41 -4.75 18.00
CA CYS A 234 10.34 -5.84 18.28
C CYS A 234 11.77 -5.55 17.83
N MET A 235 11.94 -5.00 16.62
CA MET A 235 13.25 -4.60 16.11
C MET A 235 13.90 -3.51 16.97
N ASP A 236 13.10 -2.65 17.61
CA ASP A 236 13.60 -1.64 18.54
C ASP A 236 14.14 -2.29 19.82
N CYS A 237 13.46 -3.31 20.35
CA CYS A 237 13.97 -4.05 21.51
C CYS A 237 15.22 -4.86 21.20
N MET A 238 15.23 -5.54 20.04
CA MET A 238 16.39 -6.27 19.55
C MET A 238 17.58 -5.30 19.41
N CYS A 239 17.35 -4.12 18.84
CA CYS A 239 18.36 -3.08 18.74
C CYS A 239 18.90 -2.63 20.11
N ALA A 240 18.01 -2.40 21.07
CA ALA A 240 18.40 -2.00 22.43
C ALA A 240 19.22 -3.07 23.15
N GLN A 241 18.99 -4.35 22.85
CA GLN A 241 19.77 -5.46 23.39
C GLN A 241 21.15 -5.58 22.74
N GLU A 242 21.27 -5.30 21.45
CA GLU A 242 22.53 -5.43 20.69
C GLU A 242 23.34 -4.15 20.59
N ASN A 243 22.82 -3.04 21.13
CA ASN A 243 23.40 -1.71 20.97
C ASN A 243 23.54 -1.31 19.48
N CYS A 244 22.50 -1.59 18.68
CA CYS A 244 22.53 -1.46 17.22
C CYS A 244 22.75 -0.04 16.70
N GLN A 245 22.66 0.97 17.56
CA GLN A 245 22.89 2.38 17.20
C GLN A 245 24.35 2.66 16.84
N ASN A 246 25.27 1.82 17.30
CA ASN A 246 26.69 1.92 16.95
C ASN A 246 26.97 0.94 15.82
N ASP A 247 27.51 1.42 14.70
CA ASP A 247 28.03 0.53 13.66
C ASP A 247 29.29 -0.16 14.21
N ILE A 248 29.15 -1.45 14.50
CA ILE A 248 30.24 -2.30 14.98
C ILE A 248 31.06 -2.91 13.83
N GLY A 249 30.72 -2.61 12.57
CA GLY A 249 31.33 -3.23 11.39
C GLY A 249 31.02 -4.71 11.32
N CYS A 250 31.98 -5.51 10.84
CA CYS A 250 31.85 -6.95 10.72
C CYS A 250 32.68 -7.66 11.79
N VAL A 251 32.03 -8.56 12.53
CA VAL A 251 32.62 -9.32 13.64
C VAL A 251 32.42 -10.83 13.43
N GLU A 252 33.37 -11.63 13.89
CA GLU A 252 33.19 -13.09 13.90
C GLU A 252 32.32 -13.53 15.08
N VAL A 253 31.25 -14.25 14.76
CA VAL A 253 30.24 -14.77 15.69
C VAL A 253 30.10 -16.26 15.40
N TRP A 254 30.65 -17.10 16.28
CA TRP A 254 30.54 -18.57 16.21
C TRP A 254 31.07 -19.16 14.89
N GLY A 255 32.20 -18.63 14.40
CA GLY A 255 32.83 -19.07 13.15
C GLY A 255 32.15 -18.56 11.87
N ARG A 256 31.22 -17.60 11.99
CA ARG A 256 30.62 -16.88 10.86
C ARG A 256 30.86 -15.39 11.01
N THR A 257 31.03 -14.70 9.89
CA THR A 257 31.10 -13.23 9.90
C THR A 257 29.68 -12.66 9.93
N ALA A 258 29.40 -11.82 10.91
CA ALA A 258 28.16 -11.08 11.08
C ALA A 258 28.46 -9.58 11.02
N CYS A 259 27.63 -8.79 10.33
CA CYS A 259 27.91 -7.37 10.09
C CYS A 259 26.81 -6.44 10.60
N GLY A 260 27.22 -5.22 10.91
CA GLY A 260 26.39 -4.04 11.08
C GLY A 260 25.43 -4.07 12.27
N ASN A 261 24.37 -3.28 12.20
CA ASN A 261 23.57 -2.89 13.36
C ASN A 261 22.97 -4.11 14.09
N TYR A 262 22.50 -5.10 13.33
CA TYR A 262 21.81 -6.28 13.86
C TYR A 262 22.61 -7.58 13.71
N GLN A 263 23.93 -7.49 13.48
CA GLN A 263 24.80 -8.66 13.32
C GLN A 263 24.25 -9.66 12.28
N ILE A 264 23.91 -9.17 11.09
CA ILE A 264 23.37 -9.98 9.99
C ILE A 264 24.51 -10.76 9.34
N THR A 265 24.38 -12.07 9.21
CA THR A 265 25.33 -12.92 8.47
C THR A 265 25.00 -12.97 6.97
N PHE A 266 25.98 -13.34 6.14
CA PHE A 266 25.80 -13.39 4.69
C PHE A 266 24.68 -14.34 4.24
N ASP A 267 24.57 -15.51 4.87
CA ASP A 267 23.50 -16.49 4.62
C ASP A 267 22.12 -15.95 5.03
N TYR A 268 22.04 -15.21 6.15
CA TYR A 268 20.82 -14.55 6.57
C TYR A 268 20.34 -13.51 5.54
N TYR A 269 21.28 -12.75 4.99
CA TYR A 269 20.99 -11.75 3.95
C TYR A 269 20.46 -12.36 2.65
N ILE A 270 21.01 -13.50 2.25
CA ILE A 270 20.49 -14.28 1.12
C ILE A 270 19.06 -14.74 1.41
N ASP A 271 18.82 -15.30 2.60
CA ASP A 271 17.51 -15.82 3.00
C ASP A 271 16.43 -14.75 3.13
N CYS A 272 16.81 -13.53 3.51
CA CYS A 272 15.88 -12.39 3.56
C CYS A 272 15.59 -11.76 2.18
N GLY A 273 16.12 -12.33 1.11
CA GLY A 273 15.84 -11.91 -0.26
C GLY A 273 16.75 -10.79 -0.78
N MET A 274 17.88 -10.53 -0.12
CA MET A 274 18.89 -9.56 -0.54
C MET A 274 18.32 -8.15 -0.84
N PRO A 275 17.61 -7.53 0.13
CA PRO A 275 16.99 -6.23 -0.10
C PRO A 275 18.03 -5.17 -0.50
N LYS A 276 17.62 -4.29 -1.42
CA LYS A 276 18.44 -3.19 -1.96
C LYS A 276 19.73 -3.64 -2.69
N TRP A 277 19.87 -4.91 -3.09
CA TRP A 277 20.99 -5.35 -3.94
C TRP A 277 20.87 -4.79 -5.36
N MET A 278 21.96 -4.19 -5.87
CA MET A 278 22.00 -3.51 -7.17
C MET A 278 22.56 -4.36 -8.32
N GLY A 279 22.80 -5.65 -8.10
CA GLY A 279 23.19 -6.59 -9.16
C GLY A 279 24.50 -6.19 -9.84
N MET A 280 24.44 -5.80 -11.13
CA MET A 280 25.61 -5.52 -12.00
C MET A 280 26.63 -4.50 -11.45
N ILE A 281 26.28 -3.77 -10.40
CA ILE A 281 27.09 -2.70 -9.80
C ILE A 281 27.90 -3.19 -8.58
N GLU A 282 27.47 -4.26 -7.92
CA GLU A 282 28.09 -4.76 -6.69
C GLU A 282 27.88 -6.28 -6.52
N THR A 283 28.85 -6.93 -5.89
CA THR A 283 28.70 -8.32 -5.47
C THR A 283 27.65 -8.45 -4.36
N GLN A 284 27.11 -9.66 -4.17
CA GLN A 284 26.19 -9.93 -3.06
C GLN A 284 26.85 -9.69 -1.69
N GLU A 285 28.16 -9.93 -1.58
CA GLU A 285 28.90 -9.72 -0.33
C GLU A 285 29.05 -8.22 0.00
N GLU A 286 29.33 -7.39 -1.00
CA GLU A 286 29.34 -5.93 -0.85
C GLU A 286 27.95 -5.40 -0.49
N ALA A 287 26.92 -5.89 -1.17
CA ALA A 287 25.53 -5.53 -0.89
C ALA A 287 25.11 -5.93 0.53
N TRP A 288 25.51 -7.11 0.99
CA TRP A 288 25.27 -7.58 2.36
C TRP A 288 25.92 -6.66 3.40
N LYS A 289 27.21 -6.33 3.24
CA LYS A 289 27.92 -5.44 4.17
C LYS A 289 27.24 -4.08 4.23
N ARG A 290 26.97 -3.48 3.06
CA ARG A 290 26.28 -2.19 2.92
C ARG A 290 24.87 -2.22 3.54
N CYS A 291 24.08 -3.25 3.26
CA CYS A 291 22.74 -3.40 3.82
C CYS A 291 22.75 -3.59 5.35
N SER A 292 23.72 -4.35 5.86
CA SER A 292 23.86 -4.63 7.29
C SER A 292 24.20 -3.37 8.10
N GLN A 293 24.91 -2.42 7.49
CA GLN A 293 25.26 -1.13 8.08
C GLN A 293 24.16 -0.06 7.90
N ASP A 294 23.17 -0.30 7.05
CA ASP A 294 22.01 0.56 6.87
C ASP A 294 20.85 0.05 7.74
N ILE A 295 20.50 0.78 8.80
CA ILE A 295 19.45 0.36 9.73
C ILE A 295 18.10 0.10 9.02
N SER A 296 17.80 0.85 7.96
CA SER A 296 16.59 0.65 7.16
C SER A 296 16.62 -0.68 6.40
N CYS A 297 17.70 -0.97 5.69
CA CYS A 297 17.88 -2.21 4.95
C CYS A 297 17.94 -3.42 5.88
N SER A 298 18.62 -3.29 7.01
CA SER A 298 18.69 -4.34 8.03
C SER A 298 17.30 -4.69 8.59
N ARG A 299 16.48 -3.69 8.91
CA ARG A 299 15.10 -3.90 9.37
C ARG A 299 14.24 -4.57 8.29
N GLU A 300 14.38 -4.14 7.03
CA GLU A 300 13.70 -4.77 5.90
C GLU A 300 14.11 -6.25 5.75
N CYS A 301 15.41 -6.54 5.84
CA CYS A 301 15.94 -7.89 5.82
C CYS A 301 15.39 -8.74 6.97
N ILE A 302 15.39 -8.25 8.21
CA ILE A 302 14.83 -8.98 9.36
C ILE A 302 13.32 -9.23 9.18
N ALA A 303 12.57 -8.27 8.64
CA ALA A 303 11.15 -8.45 8.33
C ALA A 303 10.92 -9.55 7.30
N ASN A 304 11.68 -9.55 6.20
CA ASN A 304 11.58 -10.55 5.14
C ASN A 304 11.96 -11.94 5.65
N TYR A 305 13.03 -12.04 6.43
CA TYR A 305 13.47 -13.30 7.04
C TYR A 305 12.40 -13.87 7.97
N TYR A 306 11.80 -13.03 8.83
CA TYR A 306 10.69 -13.43 9.69
C TYR A 306 9.49 -13.92 8.87
N ASN A 307 9.05 -13.16 7.87
CA ASN A 307 7.91 -13.53 7.03
C ASN A 307 8.15 -14.85 6.28
N ARG A 308 9.40 -15.13 5.88
CA ARG A 308 9.78 -16.38 5.22
C ARG A 308 9.68 -17.60 6.14
N TRP A 309 10.07 -17.45 7.41
CA TRP A 309 10.28 -18.58 8.32
C TRP A 309 9.32 -18.64 9.51
N GLU A 310 8.38 -17.71 9.67
CA GLU A 310 7.49 -17.64 10.84
C GLU A 310 6.68 -18.92 11.10
N THR A 311 6.36 -19.66 10.03
CA THR A 311 5.59 -20.90 10.07
C THR A 311 6.37 -22.07 10.67
N ASN A 312 7.71 -21.98 10.74
CA ASN A 312 8.57 -23.00 11.34
C ASN A 312 8.53 -22.98 12.89
N CYS A 313 7.90 -21.97 13.49
CA CYS A 313 7.74 -21.87 14.93
C CYS A 313 6.48 -22.66 15.36
N PRO A 314 6.62 -23.78 16.11
CA PRO A 314 5.53 -24.73 16.34
C PRO A 314 4.45 -24.21 17.27
N ASN A 315 4.80 -23.32 18.20
CA ASN A 315 3.87 -22.82 19.20
C ASN A 315 3.12 -21.57 18.69
N LYS A 316 1.82 -21.75 18.46
CA LYS A 316 0.92 -20.67 18.00
C LYS A 316 0.76 -19.54 19.03
N THR A 317 1.01 -19.79 20.32
CA THR A 317 0.88 -18.76 21.37
C THR A 317 2.08 -17.81 21.47
N MET A 318 3.21 -18.13 20.81
CA MET A 318 4.37 -17.22 20.77
C MET A 318 3.95 -15.87 20.20
N THR A 319 4.55 -14.80 20.69
CA THR A 319 4.32 -13.45 20.13
C THR A 319 5.05 -13.29 18.79
N ILE A 320 4.68 -12.28 18.00
CA ILE A 320 5.45 -11.90 16.80
C ILE A 320 6.92 -11.66 17.19
N CYS A 321 7.15 -10.94 18.30
CA CYS A 321 8.51 -10.58 18.68
C CYS A 321 9.35 -11.78 19.12
N GLU A 322 8.75 -12.71 19.86
CA GLU A 322 9.42 -13.95 20.25
C GLU A 322 9.84 -14.76 19.02
N ARG A 323 8.94 -14.96 18.05
CA ARG A 323 9.26 -15.67 16.81
C ARG A 323 10.37 -14.97 16.04
N MET A 324 10.25 -13.65 15.84
CA MET A 324 11.26 -12.85 15.14
C MET A 324 12.64 -12.99 15.76
N ILE A 325 12.76 -12.83 17.08
CA ILE A 325 14.05 -12.86 17.77
C ILE A 325 14.65 -14.27 17.76
N ARG A 326 13.84 -15.29 18.00
CA ARG A 326 14.33 -16.68 18.00
C ARG A 326 14.77 -17.11 16.60
N LEU A 327 14.05 -16.73 15.54
CA LEU A 327 14.46 -16.95 14.16
C LEU A 327 15.71 -16.14 13.78
N HIS A 328 15.81 -14.89 14.25
CA HIS A 328 16.99 -14.06 14.02
C HIS A 328 18.27 -14.68 14.59
N LYS A 329 18.22 -15.27 15.79
CA LYS A 329 19.41 -15.88 16.42
C LYS A 329 19.65 -17.35 16.12
N GLY A 330 18.61 -18.12 15.79
CA GLY A 330 18.74 -19.57 15.55
C GLY A 330 18.47 -20.01 14.13
N GLY A 331 18.30 -19.07 13.19
CA GLY A 331 17.97 -19.35 11.80
C GLY A 331 16.57 -19.95 11.63
N PRO A 332 16.31 -20.72 10.55
CA PRO A 332 14.96 -21.20 10.21
C PRO A 332 14.32 -22.11 11.26
N ASN A 333 15.14 -22.72 12.13
CA ASN A 333 14.71 -23.61 13.21
C ASN A 333 14.89 -22.99 14.61
N GLY A 334 15.18 -21.69 14.70
CA GLY A 334 15.56 -21.05 15.97
C GLY A 334 14.49 -21.11 17.05
N CYS A 335 13.21 -21.18 16.68
CA CYS A 335 12.08 -21.39 17.58
C CYS A 335 12.07 -22.77 18.28
N ASN A 336 12.85 -23.73 17.79
CA ASN A 336 12.94 -25.08 18.35
C ASN A 336 14.22 -25.29 19.17
N GLN A 337 15.09 -24.28 19.24
CA GLN A 337 16.38 -24.39 19.92
C GLN A 337 16.37 -23.66 21.25
N ASN A 338 16.79 -24.34 22.33
CA ASN A 338 16.86 -23.74 23.66
C ASN A 338 17.92 -22.63 23.74
N MET A 339 18.96 -22.68 22.90
CA MET A 339 20.02 -21.67 22.86
C MET A 339 19.54 -20.26 22.47
N THR A 340 18.35 -20.13 21.86
CA THR A 340 17.78 -18.82 21.50
C THR A 340 16.98 -18.17 22.64
N LEU A 341 16.64 -18.92 23.69
CA LEU A 341 15.84 -18.42 24.82
C LEU A 341 16.54 -17.33 25.64
N PRO A 342 17.85 -17.42 25.98
CA PRO A 342 18.52 -16.37 26.73
C PRO A 342 18.47 -15.01 26.04
N PHE A 343 18.74 -15.00 24.72
CA PHE A 343 18.68 -13.76 23.94
C PHE A 343 17.25 -13.21 23.82
N TRP A 344 16.26 -14.09 23.59
CA TRP A 344 14.85 -13.70 23.61
C TRP A 344 14.46 -13.07 24.95
N ASN A 345 14.76 -13.71 26.08
CA ASN A 345 14.40 -13.20 27.40
C ASN A 345 15.03 -11.82 27.65
N ALA A 346 16.32 -11.65 27.34
CA ALA A 346 17.00 -10.38 27.54
C ALA A 346 16.43 -9.25 26.66
N ALA A 347 16.12 -9.54 25.39
CA ALA A 347 15.50 -8.57 24.49
C ALA A 347 14.03 -8.28 24.85
N ARG A 348 13.28 -9.28 25.34
CA ARG A 348 11.91 -9.09 25.85
C ARG A 348 11.89 -8.09 26.99
N ASP A 349 12.86 -8.17 27.90
CA ASP A 349 12.91 -7.26 29.06
C ASP A 349 13.16 -5.81 28.61
N LYS A 350 13.79 -5.59 27.44
CA LYS A 350 13.90 -4.26 26.78
C LYS A 350 12.61 -3.78 26.09
N CYS A 351 11.63 -4.66 25.86
CA CYS A 351 10.35 -4.35 25.22
C CYS A 351 9.23 -3.91 26.19
N SER A 352 9.47 -4.09 27.48
CA SER A 352 8.50 -3.97 28.58
C SER A 352 7.94 -2.57 28.73
#